data_AF-A0A2F0A4L5-F1
#
_entry.id   AF-A0A2F0A4L5-F1
#
_cell.length_a   1.000
_cell.length_b   1.000
_cell.length_c   1.000
_cell.angle_alpha   90.00
_cell.angle_beta   90.00
_cell.angle_gamma   90.00
#
_symmetry.space_group_name_H-M   'P 1'
#
loop_
_entity.id
_entity.type
_entity.pdbx_description
1 polymer ?
#
loop_
_entity_poly.entity_id
_entity_poly.type
_entity_poly.pdbx_seq_one_letter_code
_entity_poly.pdbx_strand_id
1 'polypeptide(L)'
;MLVSMNAQRLFEVVHYFAKNKNKYILVIDISDWMALDDTKKATVKTYYEDYIPEDEIGEVFANRYTFYEFDSQTTAIETAGDWFPLSTDLSDMDYFVECYVMNPSGSQPYGNKVPANPG
;
A
#
# COMPACT_ATOMS: atom_id res chain seq x y z
N MET A 1 17.99 21.89 -14.18
CA MET A 1 18.25 21.34 -12.83
C MET A 1 17.86 19.88 -12.85
N LEU A 2 18.79 18.96 -12.57
CA LEU A 2 18.57 17.52 -12.62
C LEU A 2 18.33 17.03 -11.19
N VAL A 3 17.20 16.37 -10.96
CA VAL A 3 16.65 16.17 -9.62
C VAL A 3 16.44 14.65 -9.46
N SER A 4 17.32 13.93 -8.77
CA SER A 4 17.30 12.45 -8.62
C SER A 4 16.12 11.93 -7.79
N MET A 5 15.17 11.20 -8.39
CA MET A 5 13.89 10.79 -7.77
C MET A 5 14.05 9.57 -6.84
N ASN A 6 14.52 9.79 -5.61
CA ASN A 6 14.68 8.76 -4.58
C ASN A 6 13.35 8.47 -3.83
N ALA A 7 13.27 7.41 -3.01
CA ALA A 7 12.03 6.95 -2.35
C ALA A 7 11.31 8.00 -1.47
N GLN A 8 12.02 8.91 -0.80
CA GLN A 8 11.40 10.06 -0.11
C GLN A 8 10.59 10.95 -1.06
N ARG A 9 10.89 10.92 -2.36
CA ARG A 9 10.13 11.60 -3.40
C ARG A 9 8.99 10.78 -3.97
N LEU A 10 8.89 9.47 -3.70
CA LEU A 10 7.69 8.73 -4.10
C LEU A 10 6.48 9.33 -3.39
N PHE A 11 6.60 9.56 -2.09
CA PHE A 11 5.61 10.31 -1.31
C PHE A 11 5.30 11.67 -1.95
N GLU A 12 6.33 12.44 -2.33
CA GLU A 12 6.12 13.73 -2.99
C GLU A 12 5.37 13.58 -4.32
N VAL A 13 5.74 12.61 -5.16
CA VAL A 13 5.11 12.33 -6.46
C VAL A 13 3.65 11.93 -6.28
N VAL A 14 3.37 11.02 -5.34
CA VAL A 14 2.00 10.60 -5.01
C VAL A 14 1.19 11.78 -4.49
N HIS A 15 1.75 12.59 -3.59
CA HIS A 15 1.09 13.80 -3.12
C HIS A 15 0.82 14.79 -4.26
N TYR A 16 1.81 15.08 -5.13
CA TYR A 16 1.60 15.94 -6.29
C TYR A 16 0.49 15.41 -7.19
N PHE A 17 0.42 14.10 -7.38
CA PHE A 17 -0.62 13.44 -8.16
C PHE A 17 -2.01 13.55 -7.50
N ALA A 18 -2.11 13.22 -6.21
CA ALA A 18 -3.31 13.35 -5.39
C ALA A 18 -3.85 14.78 -5.41
N LYS A 19 -2.95 15.77 -5.26
CA LYS A 19 -3.27 17.19 -5.27
C LYS A 19 -3.74 17.67 -6.65
N ASN A 20 -3.00 17.34 -7.71
CA ASN A 20 -3.32 17.81 -9.07
C ASN A 20 -4.62 17.20 -9.60
N LYS A 21 -4.93 15.95 -9.24
CA LYS A 21 -6.18 15.28 -9.63
C LYS A 21 -7.32 15.49 -8.64
N ASN A 22 -7.04 16.04 -7.45
CA ASN A 22 -7.96 16.11 -6.33
C ASN A 22 -8.59 14.74 -5.99
N LYS A 23 -7.72 13.73 -5.83
CA LYS A 23 -8.08 12.33 -5.52
C LYS A 23 -7.38 11.84 -4.27
N TYR A 24 -7.92 10.79 -3.68
CA TYR A 24 -7.28 10.03 -2.61
C TYR A 24 -6.56 8.84 -3.22
N ILE A 25 -5.29 8.64 -2.87
CA ILE A 25 -4.45 7.63 -3.49
C ILE A 25 -4.14 6.56 -2.45
N LEU A 26 -4.60 5.33 -2.69
CA LEU A 26 -4.06 4.16 -1.99
C LEU A 26 -2.74 3.79 -2.63
N VAL A 27 -1.68 3.76 -1.81
CA VAL A 27 -0.36 3.30 -2.18
C VAL A 27 -0.12 1.93 -1.57
N ILE A 28 0.33 0.99 -2.37
CA ILE A 28 0.67 -0.37 -1.94
C ILE A 28 2.14 -0.61 -2.26
N ASP A 29 2.91 -1.10 -1.30
CA ASP A 29 4.33 -1.45 -1.43
C ASP A 29 4.54 -2.94 -1.11
N ILE A 30 4.88 -3.72 -2.14
CA ILE A 30 5.17 -5.16 -2.00
C ILE A 30 6.67 -5.46 -1.97
N SER A 31 7.53 -4.47 -1.67
CA SER A 31 8.99 -4.65 -1.65
C SER A 31 9.45 -5.78 -0.74
N ASP A 32 8.85 -5.91 0.44
CA ASP A 32 9.19 -6.96 1.40
C ASP A 32 8.78 -8.34 0.86
N TRP A 33 7.55 -8.46 0.32
CA TRP A 33 7.10 -9.68 -0.36
C TRP A 33 8.01 -10.07 -1.54
N MET A 34 8.47 -9.10 -2.33
CA MET A 34 9.38 -9.35 -3.45
C MET A 34 10.74 -9.91 -3.02
N ALA A 35 11.17 -9.69 -1.78
CA ALA A 35 12.42 -10.20 -1.23
C ALA A 35 12.32 -11.64 -0.71
N LEU A 36 11.10 -12.17 -0.55
CA LEU A 36 10.86 -13.54 -0.09
C LEU A 36 11.25 -14.58 -1.15
N ASP A 37 11.47 -15.82 -0.72
CA ASP A 37 11.66 -16.95 -1.62
C ASP A 37 10.36 -17.31 -2.35
N ASP A 38 10.47 -18.06 -3.46
CA ASP A 38 9.33 -18.38 -4.32
C ASP A 38 8.23 -19.19 -3.62
N THR A 39 8.60 -20.01 -2.63
CA THR A 39 7.63 -20.82 -1.87
C THR A 39 6.83 -19.91 -0.94
N LYS A 40 7.50 -19.03 -0.19
CA LYS A 40 6.83 -18.08 0.69
C LYS A 40 6.01 -17.05 -0.11
N LYS A 41 6.51 -16.58 -1.26
CA LYS A 41 5.75 -15.71 -2.17
C LYS A 41 4.42 -16.32 -2.59
N ALA A 42 4.42 -17.57 -3.04
CA ALA A 42 3.20 -18.28 -3.43
C ALA A 42 2.24 -18.40 -2.24
N THR A 43 2.75 -18.75 -1.07
CA THR A 43 1.96 -18.88 0.16
C THR A 43 1.29 -17.55 0.54
N VAL A 44 2.03 -16.44 0.55
CA VAL A 44 1.50 -15.11 0.87
C VAL A 44 0.50 -14.65 -0.18
N LYS A 45 0.76 -14.89 -1.48
CA LYS A 45 -0.18 -14.52 -2.54
C LYS A 45 -1.51 -15.27 -2.38
N THR A 46 -1.49 -16.57 -2.11
CA THR A 46 -2.71 -17.35 -1.85
C THR A 46 -3.47 -16.83 -0.62
N TYR A 47 -2.77 -16.40 0.44
CA TYR A 47 -3.44 -15.76 1.59
C TYR A 47 -4.24 -14.51 1.19
N TYR A 48 -3.69 -13.68 0.29
CA TYR A 48 -4.36 -12.46 -0.17
C TYR A 48 -5.52 -12.70 -1.15
N GLU A 49 -5.72 -13.92 -1.67
CA GLU A 49 -6.88 -14.26 -2.53
C GLU A 49 -8.22 -14.16 -1.78
N ASP A 50 -8.21 -14.26 -0.45
CA ASP A 50 -9.41 -14.09 0.39
C ASP A 50 -9.75 -12.61 0.68
N TYR A 51 -8.81 -11.69 0.43
CA TYR A 51 -8.94 -10.27 0.80
C TYR A 51 -9.02 -9.35 -0.43
N ILE A 52 -8.25 -9.65 -1.47
CA ILE A 52 -8.14 -8.84 -2.69
C ILE A 52 -8.98 -9.49 -3.79
N PRO A 53 -9.83 -8.73 -4.51
CA PRO A 53 -10.57 -9.23 -5.66
C PRO A 53 -9.69 -9.97 -6.68
N GLU A 54 -10.23 -11.05 -7.27
CA GLU A 54 -9.52 -11.92 -8.22
C GLU A 54 -8.96 -11.14 -9.43
N ASP A 55 -9.67 -10.11 -9.87
CA ASP A 55 -9.27 -9.24 -10.97
C ASP A 55 -8.15 -8.26 -10.61
N GLU A 56 -7.90 -8.01 -9.32
CA GLU A 56 -6.92 -7.03 -8.84
C GLU A 56 -5.65 -7.66 -8.23
N ILE A 57 -5.75 -8.87 -7.65
CA ILE A 57 -4.60 -9.52 -7.00
C ILE A 57 -3.42 -9.73 -7.95
N GLY A 58 -3.70 -9.97 -9.24
CA GLY A 58 -2.66 -10.06 -10.26
C GLY A 58 -1.87 -8.78 -10.42
N GLU A 59 -2.55 -7.63 -10.44
CA GLU A 59 -1.94 -6.31 -10.61
C GLU A 59 -1.18 -5.88 -9.35
N VAL A 60 -1.76 -6.08 -8.17
CA VAL A 60 -1.11 -5.78 -6.88
C VAL A 60 0.22 -6.51 -6.75
N PHE A 61 0.30 -7.79 -7.12
CA PHE A 61 1.51 -8.62 -6.98
C PHE A 61 2.43 -8.62 -8.21
N ALA A 62 2.15 -7.81 -9.24
CA ALA A 62 2.98 -7.70 -10.44
C ALA A 62 4.07 -6.62 -10.34
N ASN A 63 3.79 -5.53 -9.61
CA ASN A 63 4.64 -4.33 -9.57
C ASN A 63 5.02 -3.99 -8.13
N ARG A 64 6.25 -3.51 -7.91
CA ARG A 64 6.72 -3.13 -6.57
C ARG A 64 5.77 -2.14 -5.88
N TYR A 65 5.24 -1.21 -6.66
CA TYR A 65 4.28 -0.22 -6.22
C TYR A 65 3.04 -0.25 -7.12
N THR A 66 1.87 -0.27 -6.49
CA THR A 66 0.57 -0.15 -7.15
C THR A 66 -0.21 1.00 -6.52
N PHE A 67 -0.94 1.75 -7.35
CA PHE A 67 -1.67 2.95 -6.94
C PHE A 67 -3.12 2.90 -7.40
N TYR A 68 -4.05 3.12 -6.48
CA TYR A 68 -5.48 3.24 -6.81
C TYR A 68 -5.99 4.65 -6.49
N GLU A 69 -6.76 5.21 -7.41
CA GLU A 69 -7.40 6.52 -7.28
C GLU A 69 -8.83 6.37 -6.77
N PHE A 70 -9.18 7.17 -5.76
CA PHE A 70 -10.54 7.22 -5.22
C PHE A 70 -11.06 8.65 -5.16
N ASP A 71 -12.37 8.78 -5.32
CA ASP A 71 -13.11 10.04 -5.14
C ASP A 71 -13.38 10.38 -3.68
N SER A 72 -13.32 9.38 -2.79
CA SER A 72 -13.64 9.52 -1.37
C SER A 72 -12.50 9.00 -0.49
N GLN A 73 -12.17 9.77 0.56
CA GLN A 73 -11.21 9.33 1.56
C GLN A 73 -11.68 8.06 2.26
N THR A 74 -12.98 7.99 2.57
CA THR A 74 -13.58 6.86 3.27
C THR A 74 -13.43 5.59 2.46
N THR A 75 -13.79 5.62 1.17
CA THR A 75 -13.67 4.44 0.30
C THR A 75 -12.22 3.99 0.15
N ALA A 76 -11.27 4.92 -0.01
CA ALA A 76 -9.85 4.55 -0.07
C ALA A 76 -9.36 3.85 1.21
N ILE A 77 -9.81 4.31 2.38
CA ILE A 77 -9.44 3.74 3.68
C ILE A 77 -10.10 2.38 3.87
N GLU A 78 -11.39 2.24 3.54
CA GLU A 78 -12.12 0.98 3.62
C GLU A 78 -11.46 -0.08 2.73
N THR A 79 -11.18 0.25 1.45
CA THR A 79 -10.46 -0.66 0.55
C THR A 79 -9.08 -1.05 1.09
N ALA A 80 -8.32 -0.10 1.64
CA ALA A 80 -7.01 -0.39 2.21
C ALA A 80 -7.10 -1.35 3.41
N GLY A 81 -8.05 -1.13 4.31
CA GLY A 81 -8.26 -1.98 5.50
C GLY A 81 -8.89 -3.33 5.20
N ASP A 82 -9.72 -3.42 4.16
CA ASP A 82 -10.33 -4.67 3.71
C ASP A 82 -9.29 -5.58 3.04
N TRP A 83 -8.37 -5.00 2.27
CA TRP A 83 -7.37 -5.76 1.50
C TRP A 83 -6.13 -6.11 2.33
N PHE A 84 -5.68 -5.21 3.20
CA PHE A 84 -4.39 -5.34 3.87
C PHE A 84 -4.54 -5.27 5.40
N PRO A 85 -4.27 -6.39 6.10
CA PRO A 85 -4.28 -6.42 7.56
C PRO A 85 -3.33 -5.39 8.20
N LEU A 86 -3.63 -4.98 9.43
CA LEU A 86 -2.70 -4.18 10.22
C LEU A 86 -1.47 -5.02 10.59
N SER A 87 -0.31 -4.37 10.69
CA SER A 87 0.94 -5.03 11.11
C SER A 87 0.84 -5.71 12.48
N THR A 88 -0.07 -5.26 13.35
CA THR A 88 -0.31 -5.83 14.69
C THR A 88 -1.19 -7.06 14.69
N ASP A 89 -1.92 -7.29 13.61
CA ASP A 89 -2.88 -8.40 13.50
C ASP A 89 -2.24 -9.64 12.86
N LEU A 90 -1.01 -9.49 12.33
CA LEU A 90 -0.24 -10.54 11.71
C LEU A 90 0.72 -11.18 12.72
N SER A 91 0.68 -12.50 12.83
CA SER A 91 1.64 -13.28 13.62
C SER A 91 2.94 -13.57 12.87
N ASP A 92 2.90 -13.58 11.53
CA ASP A 92 4.04 -13.72 10.63
C ASP A 92 4.14 -12.46 9.75
N MET A 93 5.22 -11.71 9.91
CA MET A 93 5.45 -10.45 9.21
C MET A 93 5.76 -10.65 7.72
N ASP A 94 6.04 -11.87 7.25
CA ASP A 94 6.17 -12.14 5.81
C ASP A 94 4.85 -11.91 5.05
N TYR A 95 3.71 -11.93 5.75
CA TYR A 95 2.40 -11.60 5.20
C TYR A 95 2.11 -10.10 5.20
N PHE A 96 2.99 -9.27 5.75
CA PHE A 96 2.75 -7.84 5.81
C PHE A 96 3.09 -7.18 4.47
N VAL A 97 2.06 -6.66 3.80
CA VAL A 97 2.20 -5.73 2.67
C VAL A 97 1.87 -4.33 3.17
N GLU A 98 2.82 -3.40 3.05
CA GLU A 98 2.61 -2.03 3.53
C GLU A 98 1.69 -1.27 2.58
N CYS A 99 0.66 -0.63 3.15
CA CYS A 99 -0.25 0.23 2.41
C CYS A 99 -0.60 1.50 3.20
N TYR A 100 -0.90 2.56 2.47
CA TYR A 100 -1.39 3.81 3.06
C TYR A 100 -2.21 4.63 2.09
N VAL A 101 -3.07 5.49 2.65
CA VAL A 101 -3.86 6.44 1.87
C VAL A 101 -3.22 7.82 1.94
N MET A 102 -2.99 8.44 0.79
CA MET A 102 -2.56 9.83 0.65
C MET A 102 -3.75 10.70 0.24
N ASN A 103 -3.98 11.82 0.94
CA ASN A 103 -5.01 12.77 0.54
C ASN A 103 -4.45 13.97 -0.26
N PRO A 104 -5.30 14.76 -0.94
CA PRO A 104 -4.84 15.92 -1.74
C PRO A 104 -4.09 17.00 -0.95
N SER A 105 -4.20 17.01 0.39
CA SER A 105 -3.49 17.96 1.25
C SER A 105 -2.08 17.51 1.61
N GLY A 106 -1.69 16.28 1.25
CA GLY A 106 -0.39 15.69 1.58
C GLY A 106 -0.33 15.05 2.97
N SER A 107 -1.47 14.86 3.64
CA SER A 107 -1.53 14.07 4.87
C SER A 107 -1.87 12.61 4.56
N GLN A 108 -1.43 11.72 5.44
CA GLN A 108 -1.71 10.29 5.40
C GLN A 108 -2.80 9.95 6.43
N PRO A 109 -4.10 10.00 6.07
CA PRO A 109 -5.19 9.70 7.00
C PRO A 109 -5.24 8.22 7.45
N TYR A 110 -4.56 7.31 6.75
CA TYR A 110 -4.50 5.89 7.09
C TYR A 110 -3.18 5.26 6.63
N GLY A 111 -2.68 4.30 7.41
CA GLY A 111 -1.66 3.35 7.01
C GLY A 111 -1.80 2.09 7.87
N ASN A 112 -1.55 0.92 7.28
CA ASN A 112 -1.70 -0.36 7.99
C ASN A 112 -0.46 -0.71 8.85
N LYS A 113 0.61 0.07 8.72
CA LYS A 113 1.78 0.00 9.60
C LYS A 113 1.53 0.80 10.88
N VAL A 114 1.24 0.10 11.97
CA VAL A 114 1.10 0.74 13.28
C VAL A 114 2.49 1.06 13.82
N PRO A 115 2.81 2.33 14.15
CA PRO A 115 4.11 2.65 14.73
C PRO A 115 4.26 1.91 16.07
N ALA A 116 5.47 1.41 16.34
CA ALA A 116 5.77 0.80 17.63
C ALA A 116 5.42 1.81 18.74
N ASN A 117 4.56 1.42 19.68
CA ASN A 117 4.23 2.26 20.83
C ASN A 117 5.54 2.76 21.47
N PRO A 118 5.74 4.08 21.64
CA PRO A 118 6.78 4.55 22.53
C PRO A 118 6.34 4.13 23.94
N GLY A 119 6.97 3.08 24.46
CA GLY A 119 6.81 2.64 25.84
C GLY A 119 7.24 3.69 26.85
#